data_AF-A0A4S8J8W1-F1
#
_entry.id   AF-A0A4S8J8W1-F1
#
_cell.length_a   1.000
_cell.length_b   1.000
_cell.length_c   1.000
_cell.angle_alpha   90.00
_cell.angle_beta   90.00
_cell.angle_gamma   90.00
#
_symmetry.space_group_name_H-M   'P 1'
#
loop_
_entity.id
_entity.type
_entity.pdbx_description
1 polymer ?
#
loop_
_entity_poly.entity_id
_entity_poly.type
_entity_poly.pdbx_seq_one_letter_code
_entity_poly.pdbx_strand_id
1 'polypeptide(L)'
;MARELYTSFSKVLLGKSAKSLLWVSISPPAPRLHLGSIGQHYAMALMDRVRDAGRVIGSLSDRNTELRRQIEVIRASAAPEAVAAFEQRPSDPEAEATHLRSRLKAVEEQNNGLQEHLKAARAEVRLAKDEACAEARAASETLADEIHQRLKKDRKLIKDYKKSKGFELGLTRTGQVTYEYGYWIALARFRAHYPDLEVAEDPASFPEDLGVDMPEEVPFDDSADVPEK
;
A
#
# COMPACT_ATOMS: atom_id res chain seq x y z
N MET A 1 4.21 1.16 -70.38
CA MET A 1 5.39 1.50 -71.22
C MET A 1 6.45 2.38 -70.55
N ALA A 2 6.34 2.75 -69.25
CA ALA A 2 7.37 3.58 -68.57
C ALA A 2 8.27 2.83 -67.57
N ARG A 3 8.02 1.54 -67.30
CA ARG A 3 8.82 0.71 -66.37
C ARG A 3 9.84 -0.22 -67.02
N GLU A 4 9.81 -0.40 -68.34
CA GLU A 4 10.69 -1.35 -69.05
C GLU A 4 12.04 -0.76 -69.50
N LEU A 5 12.20 0.56 -69.38
CA LEU A 5 13.44 1.25 -69.78
C LEU A 5 14.55 1.19 -68.72
N TYR A 6 14.24 0.83 -67.46
CA TYR A 6 15.23 0.82 -66.37
C TYR A 6 15.78 -0.57 -66.02
N THR A 7 15.24 -1.64 -66.61
CA THR A 7 15.64 -3.04 -66.31
C THR A 7 16.29 -3.79 -67.48
N SER A 8 16.47 -3.16 -68.64
CA SER A 8 17.00 -3.83 -69.84
C SER A 8 18.50 -3.61 -70.06
N PHE A 9 19.27 -4.70 -70.03
CA PHE A 9 20.73 -4.77 -70.24
C PHE A 9 21.14 -4.27 -71.64
N SER A 10 22.20 -3.47 -71.71
CA SER A 10 22.78 -2.77 -72.89
C SER A 10 22.80 -3.54 -74.23
N LYS A 11 22.81 -4.88 -74.21
CA LYS A 11 22.81 -5.73 -75.43
C LYS A 11 21.54 -5.67 -76.29
N VAL A 12 20.36 -5.38 -75.74
CA VAL A 12 19.10 -5.45 -76.52
C VAL A 12 18.90 -4.22 -77.43
N LEU A 13 19.44 -3.07 -77.05
CA LEU A 13 19.41 -1.85 -77.87
C LEU A 13 20.39 -1.93 -79.06
N LEU A 14 21.52 -2.61 -78.89
CA LEU A 14 22.53 -2.77 -79.94
C LEU A 14 22.03 -3.65 -81.12
N GLY A 15 21.16 -4.63 -80.85
CA GLY A 15 20.61 -5.53 -81.88
C GLY A 15 19.60 -4.89 -82.84
N LYS A 16 18.94 -3.79 -82.43
CA LYS A 16 17.98 -3.06 -83.29
C LYS A 16 18.69 -2.18 -84.33
N SER A 17 19.91 -1.72 -84.03
CA SER A 17 20.69 -0.86 -84.94
C SER A 17 21.30 -1.65 -86.12
N ALA A 18 21.68 -2.91 -85.90
CA ALA A 18 22.37 -3.73 -86.89
C ALA A 18 21.50 -4.16 -88.10
N LYS A 19 20.17 -4.17 -87.97
CA LYS A 19 19.26 -4.49 -89.10
C LYS A 19 19.09 -3.35 -90.11
N SER A 20 19.42 -2.11 -89.73
CA SER A 20 19.25 -0.95 -90.62
C SER A 20 20.37 -0.79 -91.66
N LEU A 21 21.48 -1.52 -91.53
CA LEU A 21 22.66 -1.39 -92.40
C LEU A 21 22.65 -2.33 -93.62
N LEU A 22 21.65 -3.21 -93.77
CA LEU A 22 21.58 -4.15 -94.91
C LEU A 22 20.74 -3.66 -96.10
N TRP A 23 20.10 -2.48 -96.01
CA TRP A 23 19.17 -1.98 -97.05
C TRP A 23 19.76 -0.91 -98.00
N VAL A 24 21.02 -0.52 -97.84
CA VAL A 24 21.63 0.56 -98.65
C VAL A 24 22.51 0.03 -99.80
N SER A 25 22.44 -1.26 -100.13
CA SER A 25 23.21 -1.87 -101.22
C SER A 25 22.53 -1.89 -102.60
N ILE A 26 21.41 -1.19 -102.85
CA ILE A 26 20.75 -1.23 -104.18
C ILE A 26 20.19 0.15 -104.61
N SER A 27 21.04 1.00 -105.21
CA SER A 27 20.74 1.82 -106.43
C SER A 27 21.82 2.89 -106.77
N PRO A 28 22.04 3.23 -108.06
CA PRO A 28 23.10 4.15 -108.54
C PRO A 28 22.56 5.56 -108.94
N PRO A 29 23.33 6.48 -109.62
CA PRO A 29 24.13 7.55 -108.99
C PRO A 29 23.79 9.02 -109.42
N ALA A 30 24.43 10.00 -108.74
CA ALA A 30 24.63 11.45 -109.03
C ALA A 30 23.55 12.48 -108.57
N PRO A 31 23.86 13.79 -108.52
CA PRO A 31 24.95 14.49 -107.82
C PRO A 31 24.45 15.46 -106.72
N ARG A 32 25.36 15.82 -105.80
CA ARG A 32 25.14 16.59 -104.57
C ARG A 32 24.76 18.06 -104.79
N LEU A 33 23.74 18.53 -104.06
CA LEU A 33 23.69 19.89 -103.49
C LEU A 33 23.07 19.91 -102.07
N HIS A 34 23.84 20.50 -101.12
CA HIS A 34 23.46 21.33 -99.96
C HIS A 34 22.64 20.76 -98.77
N LEU A 35 23.33 20.42 -97.65
CA LEU A 35 22.78 20.43 -96.28
C LEU A 35 23.91 20.38 -95.19
N GLY A 36 24.49 21.52 -94.77
CA GLY A 36 25.69 21.54 -93.90
C GLY A 36 25.64 22.36 -92.60
N SER A 37 24.65 23.23 -92.39
CA SER A 37 24.74 24.28 -91.34
C SER A 37 24.02 23.96 -90.02
N ILE A 38 22.87 23.26 -90.02
CA ILE A 38 22.05 23.07 -88.80
C ILE A 38 22.70 22.10 -87.78
N GLY A 39 23.42 21.08 -88.24
CA GLY A 39 24.08 20.10 -87.36
C GLY A 39 25.23 20.69 -86.54
N GLN A 40 25.87 21.76 -87.02
CA GLN A 40 27.01 22.39 -86.37
C GLN A 40 26.62 23.16 -85.10
N HIS A 41 25.48 23.86 -85.12
CA HIS A 41 24.97 24.60 -83.95
C HIS A 41 24.54 23.65 -82.82
N TYR A 42 23.92 22.51 -83.17
CA TYR A 42 23.56 21.48 -82.20
C TYR A 42 24.79 20.82 -81.56
N ALA A 43 25.81 20.51 -82.37
CA ALA A 43 27.07 19.96 -81.87
C ALA A 43 27.79 20.93 -80.91
N MET A 44 27.79 22.24 -81.21
CA MET A 44 28.37 23.27 -80.34
C MET A 44 27.64 23.36 -78.99
N ALA A 45 26.30 23.45 -78.99
CA ALA A 45 25.52 23.54 -77.77
C ALA A 45 25.68 22.29 -76.87
N LEU A 46 25.83 21.10 -77.46
CA LEU A 46 26.14 19.89 -76.72
C LEU A 46 27.53 19.93 -76.08
N MET A 47 28.54 20.39 -76.83
CA MET A 47 29.90 20.54 -76.30
C MET A 47 29.97 21.54 -75.15
N ASP A 48 29.26 22.66 -75.25
CA ASP A 48 29.19 23.67 -74.18
C ASP A 48 28.50 23.11 -72.93
N ARG A 49 27.38 22.39 -73.09
CA ARG A 49 26.70 21.73 -71.97
C ARG A 49 27.57 20.68 -71.29
N VAL A 50 28.33 19.89 -72.07
CA VAL A 50 29.30 18.93 -71.53
C VAL A 50 30.42 19.65 -70.77
N ARG A 51 30.90 20.78 -71.30
CA ARG A 51 31.92 21.61 -70.66
C ARG A 51 31.42 22.23 -69.36
N ASP A 52 30.20 22.75 -69.34
CA ASP A 52 29.56 23.32 -68.15
C ASP A 52 29.32 22.26 -67.08
N ALA A 53 28.83 21.08 -67.47
CA ALA A 53 28.70 19.94 -66.56
C ALA A 53 30.07 19.53 -65.99
N GLY A 54 31.12 19.51 -66.83
CA GLY A 54 32.50 19.27 -66.38
C GLY A 54 32.98 20.30 -65.35
N ARG A 55 32.67 21.59 -65.55
CA ARG A 55 33.00 22.67 -64.61
C ARG A 55 32.29 22.50 -63.26
N VAL A 56 31.01 22.13 -63.29
CA VAL A 56 30.21 21.88 -62.09
C VAL A 56 30.73 20.65 -61.34
N ILE A 57 31.06 19.57 -62.04
CA ILE A 57 31.64 18.36 -61.45
C ILE A 57 33.00 18.68 -60.80
N GLY A 58 33.86 19.47 -61.45
CA GLY A 58 35.11 19.95 -60.87
C GLY A 58 34.88 20.71 -59.57
N SER A 59 34.01 21.72 -59.58
CA SER A 59 33.70 22.52 -58.39
C SER A 59 33.09 21.70 -57.24
N LEU A 60 32.25 20.71 -57.53
CA LEU A 60 31.70 19.80 -56.53
C LEU A 60 32.77 18.85 -55.96
N SER A 61 33.73 18.43 -56.79
CA SER A 61 34.83 17.57 -56.37
C SER A 61 35.75 18.33 -55.40
N ASP A 62 36.06 19.59 -55.71
CA ASP A 62 36.85 20.47 -54.83
C ASP A 62 36.13 20.75 -53.49
N ARG A 63 34.80 20.93 -53.51
CA ARG A 63 34.03 21.06 -52.27
C ARG A 63 34.00 19.76 -51.46
N ASN A 64 33.95 18.60 -52.12
CA ASN A 64 33.97 17.31 -51.46
C ASN A 64 35.31 17.06 -50.77
N THR A 65 36.43 17.44 -51.40
CA THR A 65 37.77 17.33 -50.79
C THR A 65 37.90 18.27 -49.59
N GLU A 66 37.39 19.51 -49.67
CA GLU A 66 37.40 20.44 -48.53
C GLU A 66 36.51 19.97 -47.37
N LEU A 67 35.30 19.46 -47.63
CA LEU A 67 34.44 18.90 -46.58
C LEU A 67 35.09 17.68 -45.90
N ARG A 68 35.75 16.81 -46.66
CA ARG A 68 36.52 15.69 -46.09
C ARG A 68 37.65 16.19 -45.19
N ARG A 69 38.37 17.24 -45.61
CA ARG A 69 39.41 17.88 -44.80
C ARG A 69 38.84 18.44 -43.50
N GLN A 70 37.71 19.14 -43.55
CA GLN A 70 37.06 19.70 -42.36
C GLN A 70 36.56 18.62 -41.40
N ILE A 71 35.99 17.52 -41.91
CA ILE A 71 35.59 16.37 -41.09
C ILE A 71 36.80 15.77 -40.37
N GLU A 72 37.93 15.60 -41.05
CA GLU A 72 39.15 15.10 -40.41
C GLU A 72 39.72 16.08 -39.38
N VAL A 73 39.66 17.39 -39.63
CA VAL A 73 40.07 18.41 -38.65
C VAL A 73 39.19 18.35 -37.39
N ILE A 74 37.86 18.30 -37.55
CA ILE A 74 36.92 18.20 -36.42
C ILE A 74 37.12 16.88 -35.67
N ARG A 75 37.34 15.78 -36.38
CA ARG A 75 37.61 14.48 -35.77
C ARG A 75 38.91 14.50 -34.97
N ALA A 76 39.96 15.10 -35.53
CA ALA A 76 41.26 15.23 -34.87
C ALA A 76 41.24 16.20 -33.68
N SER A 77 40.34 17.20 -33.65
CA SER A 77 40.18 18.11 -32.51
C SER A 77 39.24 17.56 -31.43
N ALA A 78 38.13 16.93 -31.81
CA ALA A 78 37.12 16.44 -30.88
C ALA A 78 37.54 15.15 -30.16
N ALA A 79 38.33 14.29 -30.81
CA ALA A 79 38.83 13.06 -30.18
C ALA A 79 39.73 13.34 -28.95
N PRO A 80 40.77 14.20 -29.02
CA PRO A 80 41.59 14.49 -27.85
C PRO A 80 40.88 15.34 -26.79
N GLU A 81 39.93 16.20 -27.16
CA GLU A 81 39.15 16.99 -26.18
C GLU A 81 38.17 16.11 -25.38
N ALA A 82 37.48 15.17 -26.03
CA ALA A 82 36.61 14.22 -25.35
C ALA A 82 37.39 13.27 -24.44
N VAL A 83 38.59 12.85 -24.86
CA VAL A 83 39.50 12.01 -24.06
C VAL A 83 40.07 12.80 -22.87
N ALA A 84 40.51 14.05 -23.07
CA ALA A 84 41.00 14.89 -22.00
C ALA A 84 39.89 15.25 -20.98
N ALA A 85 38.65 15.49 -21.43
CA ALA A 85 37.50 15.71 -20.54
C ALA A 85 37.16 14.47 -19.70
N PHE A 86 37.43 13.27 -20.23
CA PHE A 86 37.29 12.01 -19.50
C PHE A 86 38.43 11.78 -18.49
N GLU A 87 39.67 12.16 -18.84
CA GLU A 87 40.85 12.06 -17.96
C GLU A 87 40.90 13.14 -16.87
N GLN A 88 40.34 14.33 -17.10
CA GLN A 88 40.32 15.41 -16.10
C GLN A 88 39.33 15.18 -14.94
N ARG A 89 38.59 14.05 -14.92
CA ARG A 89 37.78 13.68 -13.75
C ARG A 89 38.72 13.13 -12.65
N PRO A 90 38.97 13.87 -11.55
CA PRO A 90 39.91 13.43 -10.53
C PRO A 90 39.14 12.64 -9.47
N SER A 91 39.29 11.32 -9.50
CA SER A 91 39.20 10.34 -8.41
C SER A 91 39.40 9.01 -9.07
N ASP A 92 40.38 8.23 -8.61
CA ASP A 92 40.56 6.85 -9.06
C ASP A 92 39.26 6.08 -8.77
N PRO A 93 38.42 5.81 -9.79
CA PRO A 93 37.08 5.25 -9.58
C PRO A 93 37.17 3.82 -9.03
N GLU A 94 38.32 3.17 -9.21
CA GLU A 94 38.61 1.84 -8.66
C GLU A 94 38.87 1.92 -7.14
N ALA A 95 39.64 2.91 -6.69
CA ALA A 95 39.85 3.17 -5.26
C ALA A 95 38.54 3.51 -4.53
N GLU A 96 37.67 4.33 -5.14
CA GLU A 96 36.35 4.63 -4.56
C GLU A 96 35.44 3.39 -4.53
N ALA A 97 35.44 2.58 -5.59
CA ALA A 97 34.68 1.33 -5.65
C ALA A 97 35.15 0.33 -4.58
N THR A 98 36.45 0.20 -4.35
CA THR A 98 36.98 -0.68 -3.29
C THR A 98 36.63 -0.17 -1.89
N HIS A 99 36.70 1.14 -1.65
CA HIS A 99 36.28 1.75 -0.39
C HIS A 99 34.76 1.59 -0.12
N LEU A 100 33.91 1.76 -1.13
CA LEU A 100 32.47 1.53 -0.97
C LEU A 100 32.14 0.06 -0.71
N ARG A 101 32.85 -0.88 -1.36
CA ARG A 101 32.69 -2.32 -1.11
C ARG A 101 33.08 -2.70 0.32
N SER A 102 34.17 -2.16 0.85
CA SER A 102 34.57 -2.45 2.24
C SER A 102 33.57 -1.87 3.24
N ARG A 103 33.05 -0.66 3.00
CA ARG A 103 31.98 -0.08 3.83
C ARG A 103 30.68 -0.88 3.78
N LEU A 104 30.28 -1.37 2.60
CA LEU A 104 29.10 -2.22 2.47
C LEU A 104 29.24 -3.51 3.29
N LYS A 105 30.41 -4.16 3.19
CA LYS A 105 30.69 -5.37 3.97
C LYS A 105 30.65 -5.10 5.48
N ALA A 106 31.23 -3.99 5.93
CA ALA A 106 31.20 -3.60 7.35
C ALA A 106 29.77 -3.34 7.85
N VAL A 107 28.94 -2.67 7.04
CA VAL A 107 27.53 -2.43 7.38
C VAL A 107 26.73 -3.72 7.37
N GLU A 108 26.99 -4.64 6.45
CA GLU A 108 26.34 -5.96 6.40
C GLU A 108 26.66 -6.79 7.66
N GLU A 109 27.92 -6.83 8.08
CA GLU A 109 28.34 -7.48 9.33
C GLU A 109 27.66 -6.86 10.56
N GLN A 110 27.58 -5.52 10.62
CA GLN A 110 26.85 -4.83 11.68
C GLN A 110 25.35 -5.13 11.66
N ASN A 111 24.74 -5.19 10.49
CA ASN A 111 23.31 -5.49 10.36
C ASN A 111 23.00 -6.92 10.83
N ASN A 112 23.86 -7.87 10.47
CA ASN A 112 23.76 -9.25 10.95
C ASN A 112 23.89 -9.32 12.48
N GLY A 113 24.87 -8.60 13.06
CA GLY A 113 25.02 -8.51 14.51
C GLY A 113 23.78 -7.91 15.21
N LEU A 114 23.27 -6.79 14.70
CA LEU A 114 22.04 -6.17 15.20
C LEU A 114 20.83 -7.08 15.07
N GLN A 115 20.73 -7.84 13.97
CA GLN A 115 19.65 -8.79 13.77
C GLN A 115 19.67 -9.91 14.81
N GLU A 116 20.85 -10.45 15.15
CA GLU A 116 20.98 -11.46 16.21
C GLU A 116 20.66 -10.87 17.59
N HIS A 117 21.13 -9.66 17.91
CA HIS A 117 20.75 -8.97 19.14
C HIS A 117 19.24 -8.73 19.24
N LEU A 118 18.57 -8.35 18.14
CA LEU A 118 17.12 -8.19 18.12
C LEU A 118 16.39 -9.52 18.33
N LYS A 119 16.89 -10.63 17.77
CA LYS A 119 16.32 -11.96 18.03
C LYS A 119 16.47 -12.36 19.50
N ALA A 120 17.65 -12.16 20.08
CA ALA A 120 17.93 -12.43 21.49
C ALA A 120 17.02 -11.60 22.41
N ALA A 121 16.97 -10.28 22.22
CA ALA A 121 16.11 -9.40 23.01
C ALA A 121 14.62 -9.77 22.88
N ARG A 122 14.16 -10.17 21.67
CA ARG A 122 12.79 -10.66 21.48
C ARG A 122 12.52 -11.96 22.24
N ALA A 123 13.49 -12.86 22.33
CA ALA A 123 13.35 -14.09 23.10
C ALA A 123 13.29 -13.79 24.61
N GLU A 124 14.15 -12.91 25.11
CA GLU A 124 14.15 -12.47 26.51
C GLU A 124 12.82 -11.80 26.90
N VAL A 125 12.30 -10.89 26.07
CA VAL A 125 10.99 -10.26 26.31
C VAL A 125 9.86 -11.28 26.34
N ARG A 126 9.91 -12.32 25.49
CA ARG A 126 8.92 -13.40 25.52
C ARG A 126 9.01 -14.21 26.82
N LEU A 127 10.21 -14.58 27.24
CA LEU A 127 10.43 -15.30 28.50
C LEU A 127 9.95 -14.49 29.71
N ALA A 128 10.35 -13.22 29.80
CA ALA A 128 9.93 -12.32 30.88
C ALA A 128 8.41 -12.12 30.90
N LYS A 129 7.76 -12.06 29.72
CA LYS A 129 6.31 -11.99 29.62
C LYS A 129 5.64 -13.26 30.13
N ASP A 130 6.16 -14.44 29.76
CA ASP A 130 5.60 -15.72 30.16
C ASP A 130 5.75 -15.94 31.68
N GLU A 131 6.90 -15.56 32.24
CA GLU A 131 7.16 -15.56 33.68
C GLU A 131 6.19 -14.62 34.43
N ALA A 132 6.09 -13.36 34.00
CA ALA A 132 5.16 -12.41 34.60
C ALA A 132 3.69 -12.88 34.49
N CYS A 133 3.32 -13.56 33.40
CA CYS A 133 1.99 -14.13 33.24
C CYS A 133 1.75 -15.30 34.20
N ALA A 134 2.74 -16.16 34.41
CA ALA A 134 2.66 -17.24 35.38
C ALA A 134 2.55 -16.70 36.81
N GLU A 135 3.35 -15.70 37.17
CA GLU A 135 3.28 -15.04 38.48
C GLU A 135 1.91 -14.36 38.71
N ALA A 136 1.41 -13.62 37.71
CA ALA A 136 0.10 -12.99 37.80
C ALA A 136 -1.04 -14.01 37.97
N ARG A 137 -0.95 -15.18 37.31
CA ARG A 137 -1.92 -16.27 37.50
C ARG A 137 -1.84 -16.84 38.91
N ALA A 138 -0.65 -17.14 39.40
CA ALA A 138 -0.45 -17.64 40.76
C ALA A 138 -0.99 -16.64 41.81
N ALA A 139 -0.70 -15.35 41.66
CA ALA A 139 -1.23 -14.30 42.54
C ALA A 139 -2.75 -14.15 42.45
N SER A 140 -3.34 -14.33 41.27
CA SER A 140 -4.79 -14.32 41.10
C SER A 140 -5.47 -15.52 41.77
N GLU A 141 -4.85 -16.70 41.70
CA GLU A 141 -5.37 -17.92 42.34
C GLU A 141 -5.34 -17.79 43.87
N THR A 142 -4.24 -17.30 44.44
CA THR A 142 -4.15 -17.09 45.90
C THR A 142 -5.19 -16.08 46.40
N LEU A 143 -5.39 -14.98 45.67
CA LEU A 143 -6.43 -14.00 46.00
C LEU A 143 -7.84 -14.59 45.88
N ALA A 144 -8.09 -15.42 44.86
CA ALA A 144 -9.38 -16.09 44.69
C ALA A 144 -9.68 -17.04 45.86
N ASP A 145 -8.69 -17.79 46.32
CA ASP A 145 -8.81 -18.67 47.49
C ASP A 145 -9.09 -17.88 48.77
N GLU A 146 -8.41 -16.75 48.98
CA GLU A 146 -8.66 -15.87 50.13
C GLU A 146 -10.09 -15.32 50.12
N ILE A 147 -10.54 -14.78 48.98
CA ILE A 147 -11.91 -14.27 48.81
C ILE A 147 -12.92 -15.38 49.10
N HIS A 148 -12.69 -16.58 48.57
CA HIS A 148 -13.59 -17.71 48.78
C HIS A 148 -13.62 -18.15 50.25
N GLN A 149 -12.48 -18.15 50.94
CA GLN A 149 -12.41 -18.44 52.37
C GLN A 149 -13.13 -17.38 53.21
N ARG A 150 -12.95 -16.10 52.87
CA ARG A 150 -13.64 -14.98 53.53
C ARG A 150 -15.14 -15.10 53.36
N LEU A 151 -15.61 -15.34 52.14
CA LEU A 151 -17.04 -15.51 51.84
C LEU A 151 -17.66 -16.68 52.62
N LYS A 152 -16.93 -17.80 52.76
CA LYS A 152 -17.37 -18.92 53.61
C LYS A 152 -17.52 -18.52 55.07
N LYS A 153 -16.56 -17.77 55.63
CA LYS A 153 -16.61 -17.25 57.01
C LYS A 153 -17.77 -16.28 57.19
N ASP A 154 -17.92 -15.33 56.27
CA ASP A 154 -18.98 -14.33 56.31
C ASP A 154 -20.37 -14.98 56.20
N ARG A 155 -20.55 -15.97 55.32
CA ARG A 155 -21.79 -16.74 55.21
C ARG A 155 -22.15 -17.45 56.52
N LYS A 156 -21.15 -18.03 57.20
CA LYS A 156 -21.35 -18.65 58.52
C LYS A 156 -21.74 -17.61 59.57
N LEU A 157 -21.02 -16.49 59.64
CA LEU A 157 -21.30 -15.41 60.57
C LEU A 157 -22.72 -14.83 60.39
N ILE A 158 -23.13 -14.60 59.14
CA ILE A 158 -24.49 -14.13 58.82
C ILE A 158 -25.52 -15.16 59.25
N LYS A 159 -25.28 -16.45 58.99
CA LYS A 159 -26.18 -17.52 59.42
C LYS A 159 -26.31 -17.57 60.94
N ASP A 160 -25.21 -17.40 61.66
CA ASP A 160 -25.19 -17.39 63.12
C ASP A 160 -25.89 -16.13 63.68
N TYR A 161 -25.67 -14.95 63.06
CA TYR A 161 -26.34 -13.70 63.42
C TYR A 161 -27.86 -13.77 63.22
N LYS A 162 -28.32 -14.29 62.06
CA LYS A 162 -29.75 -14.47 61.78
C LYS A 162 -30.43 -15.40 62.78
N LYS A 163 -29.69 -16.35 63.37
CA LYS A 163 -30.18 -17.26 64.42
C LYS A 163 -30.09 -16.69 65.84
N SER A 164 -29.51 -15.50 65.99
CA SER A 164 -29.33 -14.91 67.33
C SER A 164 -30.64 -14.29 67.83
N LYS A 165 -30.89 -14.39 69.14
CA LYS A 165 -32.06 -13.76 69.78
C LYS A 165 -32.12 -12.24 69.57
N GLY A 166 -30.96 -11.59 69.43
CA GLY A 166 -30.92 -10.15 69.17
C GLY A 166 -31.51 -9.78 67.81
N PHE A 167 -31.29 -10.62 66.79
CA PHE A 167 -31.88 -10.45 65.47
C PHE A 167 -33.41 -10.66 65.51
N GLU A 168 -33.88 -11.74 66.14
CA GLU A 168 -35.32 -12.01 66.33
C GLU A 168 -36.02 -10.87 67.08
N LEU A 169 -35.47 -10.45 68.22
CA LEU A 169 -36.02 -9.33 69.00
C LEU A 169 -35.98 -8.01 68.22
N GLY A 170 -34.95 -7.79 67.41
CA GLY A 170 -34.85 -6.63 66.52
C GLY A 170 -35.94 -6.62 65.46
N LEU A 171 -36.21 -7.77 64.84
CA LEU A 171 -37.33 -7.94 63.90
C LEU A 171 -38.68 -7.69 64.58
N THR A 172 -38.94 -8.29 65.75
CA THR A 172 -40.20 -8.10 66.49
C THR A 172 -40.42 -6.62 66.83
N ARG A 173 -39.40 -5.94 67.36
CA ARG A 173 -39.49 -4.51 67.70
C ARG A 173 -39.76 -3.65 66.48
N THR A 174 -39.08 -3.92 65.36
CA THR A 174 -39.26 -3.14 64.13
C THR A 174 -40.67 -3.35 63.57
N GLY A 175 -41.14 -4.60 63.54
CA GLY A 175 -42.51 -4.94 63.14
C GLY A 175 -43.56 -4.24 64.01
N GLN A 176 -43.38 -4.28 65.33
CA GLN A 176 -44.27 -3.62 66.28
C GLN A 176 -44.33 -2.11 66.06
N VAL A 177 -43.19 -1.42 65.92
CA VAL A 177 -43.17 0.03 65.67
C VAL A 177 -43.89 0.37 64.36
N THR A 178 -43.70 -0.43 63.31
CA THR A 178 -44.41 -0.20 62.03
C THR A 178 -45.91 -0.45 62.13
N TYR A 179 -46.34 -1.47 62.88
CA TYR A 179 -47.74 -1.79 63.12
C TYR A 179 -48.42 -0.70 63.94
N GLU A 180 -47.83 -0.31 65.08
CA GLU A 180 -48.36 0.75 65.95
C GLU A 180 -48.50 2.05 65.16
N TYR A 181 -47.47 2.44 64.40
CA TYR A 181 -47.52 3.63 63.56
C TYR A 181 -48.65 3.56 62.52
N GLY A 182 -48.82 2.43 61.83
CA GLY A 182 -49.91 2.22 60.88
C GLY A 182 -51.29 2.24 61.54
N TYR A 183 -51.42 1.63 62.73
CA TYR A 183 -52.63 1.61 63.53
C TYR A 183 -53.05 3.03 63.94
N TRP A 184 -52.13 3.84 64.47
CA TRP A 184 -52.43 5.22 64.87
C TRP A 184 -52.93 6.07 63.69
N ILE A 185 -52.35 5.89 62.50
CA ILE A 185 -52.82 6.55 61.27
C ILE A 185 -54.23 6.08 60.90
N ALA A 186 -54.48 4.77 60.91
CA ALA A 186 -55.78 4.21 60.58
C ALA A 186 -56.86 4.65 61.57
N LEU A 187 -56.54 4.67 62.87
CA LEU A 187 -57.42 5.12 63.93
C LEU A 187 -57.78 6.61 63.78
N ALA A 188 -56.80 7.47 63.49
CA ALA A 188 -57.04 8.88 63.23
C ALA A 188 -57.98 9.10 62.03
N ARG A 189 -57.80 8.32 60.94
CA ARG A 189 -58.68 8.34 59.77
C ARG A 189 -60.09 7.85 60.11
N PHE A 190 -60.21 6.76 60.86
CA PHE A 190 -61.50 6.21 61.27
C PHE A 190 -62.31 7.22 62.08
N ARG A 191 -61.68 7.86 63.08
CA ARG A 191 -62.31 8.90 63.91
C ARG A 191 -62.78 10.10 63.10
N ALA A 192 -62.04 10.47 62.06
CA ALA A 192 -62.44 11.56 61.18
C ALA A 192 -63.69 11.24 60.34
N HIS A 193 -63.94 9.95 60.03
CA HIS A 193 -65.08 9.51 59.24
C HIS A 193 -66.29 9.08 60.08
N TYR A 194 -66.08 8.61 61.31
CA TYR A 194 -67.12 8.06 62.18
C TYR A 194 -66.96 8.60 63.62
N PRO A 195 -67.31 9.87 63.87
CA PRO A 195 -67.06 10.51 65.16
C PRO A 195 -67.86 9.94 66.33
N ASP A 196 -68.96 9.24 66.06
CA ASP A 196 -69.87 8.73 67.09
C ASP A 196 -69.59 7.27 67.52
N LEU A 197 -68.62 6.59 66.90
CA LEU A 197 -68.27 5.21 67.22
C LEU A 197 -67.01 5.14 68.09
N GLU A 198 -67.11 4.54 69.27
CA GLU A 198 -65.95 4.22 70.12
C GLU A 198 -65.21 2.98 69.61
N VAL A 199 -63.88 3.07 69.56
CA VAL A 199 -62.97 1.96 69.22
C VAL A 199 -62.03 1.74 70.40
N ALA A 200 -61.85 0.48 70.80
CA ALA A 200 -60.93 0.10 71.87
C ALA A 200 -59.49 0.52 71.52
N GLU A 201 -58.89 1.31 72.40
CA GLU A 201 -57.54 1.86 72.26
C GLU A 201 -56.52 0.93 72.93
N ASP A 202 -56.11 -0.16 72.28
CA ASP A 202 -54.91 -0.89 72.72
C ASP A 202 -54.08 -1.47 71.55
N PRO A 203 -53.13 -0.69 71.01
CA PRO A 203 -52.17 -1.17 70.03
C PRO A 203 -51.01 -1.97 70.64
N ALA A 204 -50.89 -2.05 71.97
CA ALA A 204 -49.80 -2.76 72.66
C ALA A 204 -50.08 -4.26 72.81
N SER A 205 -51.29 -4.72 72.47
CA SER A 205 -51.61 -6.14 72.35
C SER A 205 -50.91 -6.72 71.12
N PHE A 206 -50.18 -7.82 71.32
CA PHE A 206 -49.51 -8.54 70.24
C PHE A 206 -50.53 -8.90 69.15
N PRO A 207 -50.28 -8.60 67.85
CA PRO A 207 -51.21 -8.99 66.80
C PRO A 207 -51.38 -10.51 66.79
N GLU A 208 -52.63 -10.98 66.68
CA GLU A 208 -52.97 -12.41 66.58
C GLU A 208 -52.20 -13.12 65.45
N ASP A 209 -51.75 -12.34 64.46
CA ASP A 209 -50.92 -12.78 63.34
C ASP A 209 -49.49 -13.21 63.68
N LEU A 210 -49.00 -13.03 64.92
CA LEU A 210 -47.66 -13.53 65.31
C LEU A 210 -47.53 -15.05 65.27
N GLY A 211 -48.66 -15.77 65.25
CA GLY A 211 -48.72 -17.22 65.11
C GLY A 211 -48.96 -17.70 63.68
N VAL A 212 -49.04 -16.80 62.69
CA VAL A 212 -49.25 -17.20 61.29
C VAL A 212 -47.99 -17.84 60.76
N ASP A 213 -48.11 -19.12 60.42
CA ASP A 213 -47.04 -19.91 59.83
C ASP A 213 -46.69 -19.36 58.43
N MET A 214 -45.61 -18.59 58.36
CA MET A 214 -45.08 -18.10 57.09
C MET A 214 -44.07 -19.10 56.52
N PRO A 215 -44.19 -19.49 55.24
CA PRO A 215 -43.27 -20.44 54.63
C PRO A 215 -41.82 -19.91 54.63
N GLU A 216 -40.86 -20.81 54.90
CA GLU A 216 -39.42 -20.47 54.97
C GLU A 216 -38.86 -19.93 53.65
N GLU A 217 -39.46 -20.32 52.52
CA GLU A 217 -39.08 -19.89 51.18
C GLU A 217 -40.31 -19.47 50.38
N VAL A 218 -40.39 -18.19 50.04
CA VAL A 218 -41.33 -17.67 49.03
C VAL A 218 -40.51 -17.44 47.77
N PRO A 219 -40.71 -18.22 46.69
CA PRO A 219 -39.99 -18.01 45.44
C PRO A 219 -40.43 -16.68 44.84
N PHE A 220 -39.49 -15.73 44.73
CA PHE A 220 -39.69 -14.53 43.93
C PHE A 220 -39.40 -14.86 42.47
N ASP A 221 -40.30 -14.45 41.59
CA ASP A 221 -40.10 -14.59 40.15
C ASP A 221 -39.12 -13.51 39.66
N ASP A 222 -37.82 -13.80 39.77
CA ASP A 222 -36.73 -12.96 39.26
C ASP A 222 -36.46 -13.22 37.76
N SER A 223 -37.41 -13.82 37.04
CA SER A 223 -37.32 -14.00 35.60
C SER A 223 -37.29 -12.62 34.93
N ALA A 224 -36.11 -12.22 34.44
CA ALA A 224 -36.04 -11.10 33.52
C ALA A 224 -36.76 -11.53 32.24
N ASP A 225 -37.92 -10.94 31.97
CA ASP A 225 -38.59 -11.03 30.67
C ASP A 225 -37.60 -10.55 29.60
N VAL A 226 -36.90 -11.51 28.98
CA VAL A 226 -36.07 -11.25 27.81
C VAL A 226 -37.03 -11.06 26.65
N PRO A 227 -37.14 -9.87 26.03
CA PRO A 227 -38.02 -9.71 24.88
C PRO A 227 -37.49 -10.58 23.74
N GLU A 228 -38.35 -11.49 23.27
CA GLU A 228 -38.11 -12.26 22.05
C GLU A 228 -37.86 -11.30 20.88
N LYS A 229 -36.84 -11.63 20.08
CA LYS A 229 -36.37 -10.83 18.95
C LYS A 229 -36.77 -11.45 17.64
#